data_AF-A0A398D0J8-F1
#
_entry.id   AF-A0A398D0J8-F1
#
_cell.length_a   1.000
_cell.length_b   1.000
_cell.length_c   1.000
_cell.angle_alpha   90.00
_cell.angle_beta   90.00
_cell.angle_gamma   90.00
#
_symmetry.space_group_name_H-M   'P 1'
#
loop_
_entity.id
_entity.type
_entity.pdbx_description
1 polymer ?
#
loop_
_entity_poly.entity_id
_entity_poly.type
_entity_poly.pdbx_seq_one_letter_code
_entity_poly.pdbx_strand_id
1 'polypeptide(L)'
;MGILAMQVPPFACVLVRLQDKDISRHLVATEAQCDNEKRIDNCTEGMIATVEAGRYIWLASLRYVNGRVKGIRSLELDESRTVSLIQRSFGLIDAGLTVTKALQQIRSEGLTCRTGHELSRNTFRSMLMNKVYVDYVVSFARAVRGDFDPIVSDDVFYRVQSKLHRKWVRDERNRVKSRIVFLKQENETIIQKSIHHVIPDAMVKEWLEKASAEEEVLKCQLALVADSALDTPEVLKRGFEILGDLGSFWEESNLTTRQYLQEFVFPRGVTAGKSKFGTVPRVLQLWNRPESVTVVAAGGFEPSTLRV
;
A
#
# COMPACT_ATOMS: atom_id res chain seq x y z
N MET A 1 -4.62 -91.96 42.51
CA MET A 1 -5.67 -91.27 41.72
C MET A 1 -5.63 -89.79 42.11
N GLY A 2 -4.75 -88.92 41.62
CA GLY A 2 -4.32 -88.75 40.23
C GLY A 2 -5.26 -87.77 39.51
N ILE A 3 -5.34 -86.51 39.95
CA ILE A 3 -5.98 -85.43 39.18
C ILE A 3 -5.03 -84.23 39.12
N LEU A 4 -4.87 -83.76 37.89
CA LEU A 4 -3.89 -82.87 37.31
C LEU A 4 -3.77 -81.49 37.95
N ALA A 5 -2.53 -81.01 37.94
CA ALA A 5 -2.17 -79.61 37.98
C ALA A 5 -2.77 -78.82 36.79
N MET A 6 -3.38 -77.68 37.08
CA MET A 6 -3.43 -76.55 36.16
C MET A 6 -3.01 -75.29 36.92
N GLN A 7 -1.71 -75.02 36.81
CA GLN A 7 -1.08 -73.81 37.27
C GLN A 7 -1.42 -72.71 36.26
N VAL A 8 -2.34 -71.83 36.64
CA VAL A 8 -2.67 -70.63 35.87
C VAL A 8 -1.40 -69.75 35.83
N PRO A 9 -0.87 -69.40 34.65
CA PRO A 9 0.29 -68.51 34.59
C PRO A 9 -0.13 -67.12 35.11
N PRO A 10 0.64 -66.49 36.01
CA PRO A 10 0.41 -65.09 36.33
C PRO A 10 0.72 -64.31 35.06
N PHE A 11 -0.31 -63.73 34.45
CA PHE A 11 -0.17 -62.76 33.37
C PHE A 11 0.76 -61.66 33.87
N ALA A 12 2.02 -61.76 33.42
CA ALA A 12 3.04 -60.79 33.66
C ALA A 12 2.57 -59.47 33.05
N CYS A 13 2.32 -58.52 33.94
CA CYS A 13 2.74 -57.13 33.82
C CYS A 13 3.25 -56.72 32.43
N VAL A 14 2.33 -56.47 31.49
CA VAL A 14 2.56 -55.54 30.38
C VAL A 14 1.52 -54.44 30.51
N LEU A 15 1.54 -53.79 31.68
CA LEU A 15 0.97 -52.46 31.82
C LEU A 15 1.88 -51.54 31.02
N VAL A 16 1.35 -51.12 29.88
CA VAL A 16 1.81 -50.06 28.99
C VAL A 16 2.59 -48.99 29.78
N ARG A 17 3.93 -49.10 29.80
CA ARG A 17 4.86 -48.05 30.26
C ARG A 17 5.12 -47.03 29.15
N LEU A 18 4.10 -46.74 28.36
CA LEU A 18 4.10 -45.65 27.40
C LEU A 18 2.96 -44.74 27.83
N GLN A 19 3.23 -43.70 28.62
CA GLN A 19 2.47 -42.44 28.55
C GLN A 19 2.84 -41.33 29.57
N ASP A 20 3.78 -41.47 30.50
CA ASP A 20 4.12 -40.31 31.36
C ASP A 20 5.33 -39.50 30.87
N LYS A 21 6.39 -40.16 30.40
CA LYS A 21 7.62 -39.46 29.98
C LYS A 21 7.44 -38.64 28.70
N ASP A 22 6.63 -39.12 27.77
CA ASP A 22 6.42 -38.43 26.50
C ASP A 22 5.45 -37.26 26.65
N ILE A 23 4.40 -37.39 27.48
CA ILE A 23 3.50 -36.27 27.83
C ILE A 23 4.27 -35.18 28.59
N SER A 24 5.09 -35.55 29.57
CA SER A 24 5.91 -34.59 30.31
C SER A 24 6.92 -33.86 29.41
N ARG A 25 7.54 -34.55 28.44
CA ARG A 25 8.41 -33.92 27.44
C ARG A 25 7.66 -32.97 26.52
N HIS A 26 6.48 -33.36 26.05
CA HIS A 26 5.66 -32.49 25.22
C HIS A 26 5.19 -31.26 25.99
N LEU A 27 4.81 -31.39 27.26
CA LEU A 27 4.42 -30.26 28.10
C LEU A 27 5.57 -29.28 28.33
N VAL A 28 6.78 -29.77 28.63
CA VAL A 28 7.97 -28.93 28.78
C VAL A 28 8.36 -28.28 27.44
N ALA A 29 8.19 -28.99 26.33
CA ALA A 29 8.43 -28.44 25.00
C ALA A 29 7.42 -27.36 24.61
N THR A 30 6.12 -27.53 24.94
CA THR A 30 5.10 -26.50 24.70
C THR A 30 5.29 -25.30 25.60
N GLU A 31 5.73 -25.49 26.85
CA GLU A 31 6.10 -24.38 27.75
C GLU A 31 7.30 -23.60 27.20
N ALA A 32 8.35 -24.29 26.75
CA ALA A 32 9.51 -23.67 26.12
C ALA A 32 9.13 -22.94 24.82
N GLN A 33 8.20 -23.49 24.03
CA GLN A 33 7.69 -22.83 22.83
C GLN A 33 6.89 -21.57 23.19
N CYS A 34 5.99 -21.65 24.16
CA CYS A 34 5.21 -20.52 24.66
C CYS A 34 6.11 -19.41 25.21
N ASP A 35 7.17 -19.75 25.94
CA ASP A 35 8.15 -18.78 26.43
C ASP A 35 8.95 -18.14 25.29
N ASN A 36 9.29 -18.89 24.25
CA ASN A 36 9.92 -18.33 23.05
C ASN A 36 8.98 -17.38 22.31
N GLU A 37 7.70 -17.74 22.16
CA GLU A 37 6.67 -16.87 21.56
C GLU A 37 6.52 -15.57 22.35
N LYS A 38 6.40 -15.63 23.69
CA LYS A 38 6.38 -14.44 24.54
C LYS A 38 7.63 -13.58 24.41
N ARG A 39 8.82 -14.19 24.28
CA ARG A 39 10.07 -13.44 24.05
C ARG A 39 10.06 -12.75 22.70
N ILE A 40 9.53 -13.39 21.67
CA ILE A 40 9.37 -12.79 20.34
C ILE A 40 8.40 -11.61 20.42
N ASP A 41 7.27 -11.77 21.10
CA ASP A 41 6.26 -10.71 21.27
C ASP A 41 6.86 -9.51 22.02
N ASN A 42 7.49 -9.75 23.17
CA ASN A 42 8.14 -8.69 23.95
C ASN A 42 9.25 -7.97 23.16
N CYS A 43 10.06 -8.71 22.38
CA CYS A 43 11.06 -8.11 21.51
C CYS A 43 10.41 -7.25 20.42
N THR A 44 9.32 -7.74 19.81
CA THR A 44 8.58 -7.04 18.76
C THR A 44 7.94 -5.77 19.31
N GLU A 45 7.30 -5.84 20.48
CA GLU A 45 6.72 -4.69 21.17
C GLU A 45 7.79 -3.65 21.53
N GLY A 46 8.95 -4.09 22.04
CA GLY A 46 10.08 -3.20 22.31
C GLY A 46 10.62 -2.51 21.05
N MET A 47 10.67 -3.22 19.92
CA MET A 47 11.04 -2.64 18.62
C MET A 47 9.98 -1.66 18.11
N ILE A 48 8.70 -1.99 18.24
CA ILE A 48 7.58 -1.11 17.86
C ILE A 48 7.64 0.19 18.66
N ALA A 49 7.73 0.12 20.00
CA ALA A 49 7.83 1.31 20.85
C ALA A 49 9.07 2.17 20.52
N THR A 50 10.15 1.53 20.06
CA THR A 50 11.35 2.23 19.61
C THR A 50 11.14 2.99 18.30
N VAL A 51 10.47 2.36 17.32
CA VAL A 51 10.09 3.01 16.05
C VAL A 51 9.05 4.10 16.27
N GLU A 52 8.08 3.91 17.17
CA GLU A 52 7.08 4.93 17.54
C GLU A 52 7.71 6.17 18.19
N ALA A 53 8.85 6.00 18.86
CA ALA A 53 9.66 7.12 19.34
C ALA A 53 10.51 7.81 18.24
N GLY A 54 10.33 7.43 16.97
CA GLY A 54 11.07 7.99 15.82
C GLY A 54 12.49 7.47 15.66
N ARG A 55 12.90 6.45 16.41
CA ARG A 55 14.29 5.97 16.41
C ARG A 55 14.51 4.95 15.30
N TYR A 56 15.66 5.02 14.66
CA TYR A 56 16.06 4.04 13.65
C TYR A 56 16.88 2.90 14.27
N ILE A 57 16.40 1.67 14.12
CA ILE A 57 16.99 0.47 14.75
C ILE A 57 17.74 -0.45 13.78
N TRP A 58 17.65 -0.17 12.48
CA TRP A 58 18.21 -1.03 11.45
C TRP A 58 19.62 -0.58 11.03
N LEU A 59 20.20 -1.30 10.07
CA LEU A 59 21.42 -0.86 9.42
C LEU A 59 21.18 0.47 8.67
N ALA A 60 22.03 1.47 8.91
CA ALA A 60 21.92 2.77 8.26
C ALA A 60 21.79 2.66 6.75
N SER A 61 20.86 3.47 6.22
CA SER A 61 20.70 3.68 4.79
C SER A 61 21.92 4.40 4.21
N LEU A 62 22.11 4.33 2.89
CA LEU A 62 23.32 4.88 2.24
C LEU A 62 23.50 6.36 2.61
N ARG A 63 24.69 6.69 3.16
CA ARG A 63 25.11 8.02 3.65
C ARG A 63 24.39 8.54 4.89
N TYR A 64 23.80 7.63 5.64
CA TYR A 64 23.66 7.76 7.08
C TYR A 64 24.66 6.83 7.77
N VAL A 65 25.03 7.17 9.01
CA VAL A 65 25.79 6.31 9.91
C VAL A 65 24.94 6.01 11.15
N ASN A 66 25.15 4.84 11.75
CA ASN A 66 24.53 4.51 13.03
C ASN A 66 25.29 5.27 14.13
N GLY A 67 24.79 6.45 14.46
CA GLY A 67 25.37 7.37 15.43
C GLY A 67 24.57 7.42 16.73
N ARG A 68 24.63 8.56 17.42
CA ARG A 68 23.79 8.83 18.58
C ARG A 68 23.17 10.21 18.49
N VAL A 69 21.86 10.27 18.32
CA VAL A 69 21.09 11.50 18.40
C VAL A 69 20.64 11.70 19.85
N LYS A 70 20.97 12.84 20.46
CA LYS A 70 20.63 13.15 21.86
C LYS A 70 21.09 12.05 22.85
N GLY A 71 22.23 11.40 22.57
CA GLY A 71 22.81 10.34 23.42
C GLY A 71 22.22 8.94 23.20
N ILE A 72 21.17 8.80 22.39
CA ILE A 72 20.47 7.55 22.08
C ILE A 72 20.86 7.09 20.67
N ARG A 73 21.03 5.78 20.45
CA ARG A 73 21.39 5.24 19.13
C ARG A 73 20.29 5.54 18.10
N SER A 74 20.67 6.19 17.01
CA SER A 74 19.80 6.46 15.85
C SER A 74 20.68 6.75 14.61
N LEU A 75 20.10 7.36 13.58
CA LEU A 75 20.82 7.80 12.38
C LEU A 75 21.45 9.18 12.56
N GLU A 76 22.65 9.33 12.03
CA GLU A 76 23.36 10.59 11.90
C GLU A 76 23.86 10.73 10.46
N LEU A 77 24.00 11.96 9.98
CA LEU A 77 24.47 12.22 8.62
C LEU A 77 25.94 11.86 8.46
N ASP A 78 26.29 11.24 7.33
CA ASP A 78 27.67 10.96 6.92
C ASP A 78 28.36 12.23 6.37
N GLU A 79 29.57 12.10 5.83
CA GLU A 79 30.34 13.15 5.18
C GLU A 79 29.52 14.02 4.21
N SER A 80 29.59 15.35 4.41
CA SER A 80 28.84 16.37 3.65
C SER A 80 28.93 16.24 2.13
N ARG A 81 30.09 15.84 1.59
CA ARG A 81 30.28 15.65 0.14
C ARG A 81 29.39 14.53 -0.42
N THR A 82 29.27 13.42 0.29
CA THR A 82 28.51 12.26 -0.18
C THR A 82 27.00 12.46 -0.01
N VAL A 83 26.59 13.17 1.04
CA VAL A 83 25.20 13.63 1.25
C VAL A 83 24.76 14.53 0.09
N SER A 84 25.64 15.44 -0.36
CA SER A 84 25.38 16.31 -1.51
C SER A 84 25.13 15.53 -2.81
N LEU A 85 25.79 14.38 -3.00
CA LEU A 85 25.55 13.52 -4.18
C LEU A 85 24.16 12.88 -4.15
N ILE A 86 23.63 12.54 -2.97
CA ILE A 86 22.25 12.07 -2.84
C ILE A 86 21.28 13.18 -3.20
N GLN A 87 21.45 14.38 -2.63
CA GLN A 87 20.61 15.54 -2.96
C GLN A 87 20.62 15.83 -4.47
N ARG A 88 21.81 15.79 -5.08
CA ARG A 88 21.97 15.93 -6.53
C ARG A 88 21.26 14.83 -7.30
N SER A 89 21.32 13.58 -6.83
CA SER A 89 20.60 12.45 -7.45
C SER A 89 19.09 12.70 -7.53
N PHE A 90 18.49 13.19 -6.44
CA PHE A 90 17.08 13.58 -6.44
C PHE A 90 16.82 14.78 -7.36
N GLY A 91 17.69 15.79 -7.32
CA GLY A 91 17.61 16.96 -8.20
C GLY A 91 17.68 16.63 -9.70
N LEU A 92 18.52 15.67 -10.11
CA LEU A 92 18.63 15.24 -11.51
C LEU A 92 17.32 14.57 -11.99
N ILE A 93 16.70 13.74 -11.16
CA ILE A 93 15.42 13.11 -11.49
C ILE A 93 14.30 14.16 -11.47
N ASP A 94 14.33 15.09 -10.54
CA ASP A 94 13.36 16.20 -10.51
C ASP A 94 13.51 17.11 -11.74
N ALA A 95 14.72 17.32 -12.25
CA ALA A 95 14.97 17.99 -13.53
C ALA A 95 14.48 17.20 -14.75
N GLY A 96 14.05 15.95 -14.58
CA GLY A 96 13.49 15.11 -15.65
C GLY A 96 14.49 14.18 -16.33
N LEU A 97 15.71 14.03 -15.79
CA LEU A 97 16.65 13.04 -16.34
C LEU A 97 16.15 11.62 -16.08
N THR A 98 16.48 10.72 -17.00
CA THR A 98 16.21 9.29 -16.79
C THR A 98 17.11 8.71 -15.71
N VAL A 99 16.60 7.73 -14.97
CA VAL A 99 17.34 7.03 -13.90
C VAL A 99 18.71 6.53 -14.36
N THR A 100 18.82 6.05 -15.61
CA THR A 100 20.08 5.56 -16.17
C THR A 100 21.10 6.69 -16.38
N LYS A 101 20.66 7.84 -16.92
CA LYS A 101 21.56 8.99 -17.14
C LYS A 101 22.00 9.61 -15.82
N ALA A 102 21.05 9.77 -14.88
CA ALA A 102 21.35 10.25 -13.53
C ALA A 102 22.36 9.34 -12.82
N LEU A 103 22.17 8.02 -12.89
CA LEU A 103 23.11 7.06 -12.32
C LEU A 103 24.51 7.15 -12.94
N GLN A 104 24.60 7.26 -14.28
CA GLN A 104 25.89 7.38 -14.96
C GLN A 104 26.66 8.62 -14.50
N GLN A 105 25.96 9.76 -14.38
CA GLN A 105 26.54 11.00 -13.89
C GLN A 105 27.00 10.87 -12.43
N ILE A 106 26.15 10.34 -11.55
CA ILE A 106 26.44 10.21 -10.12
C ILE A 106 27.56 9.17 -9.85
N ARG A 107 27.68 8.13 -10.69
CA ARG A 107 28.83 7.21 -10.65
C ARG A 107 30.13 7.91 -11.02
N SER A 108 30.13 8.76 -12.04
CA SER A 108 31.32 9.54 -12.41
C SER A 108 31.77 10.52 -11.31
N GLU A 109 30.83 10.94 -10.45
CA GLU A 109 31.10 11.80 -9.30
C GLU A 109 31.56 11.01 -8.06
N GLY A 110 31.58 9.68 -8.13
CA GLY A 110 32.17 8.79 -7.12
C GLY A 110 31.19 8.22 -6.08
N LEU A 111 29.87 8.25 -6.32
CA LEU A 111 28.93 7.64 -5.37
C LEU A 111 28.99 6.10 -5.45
N THR A 112 29.42 5.49 -4.35
CA THR A 112 29.57 4.04 -4.21
C THR A 112 28.57 3.45 -3.21
N CYS A 113 28.39 2.13 -3.26
CA CYS A 113 27.72 1.36 -2.23
C CYS A 113 28.53 1.36 -0.91
N ARG A 114 27.91 0.89 0.18
CA ARG A 114 28.59 0.73 1.49
C ARG A 114 29.82 -0.19 1.42
N THR A 115 29.85 -1.14 0.48
CA THR A 115 30.97 -2.06 0.22
C THR A 115 32.06 -1.48 -0.68
N GLY A 116 31.91 -0.24 -1.16
CA GLY A 116 32.86 0.42 -2.06
C GLY A 116 32.64 0.15 -3.56
N HIS A 117 31.73 -0.77 -3.92
CA HIS A 117 31.40 -1.04 -5.33
C HIS A 117 30.48 0.03 -5.94
N GLU A 118 30.45 0.11 -7.27
CA GLU A 118 29.53 0.98 -8.00
C GLU A 118 28.05 0.64 -7.71
N LEU A 119 27.21 1.67 -7.68
CA LEU A 119 25.76 1.51 -7.48
C LEU A 119 25.08 0.86 -8.68
N SER A 120 24.42 -0.28 -8.50
CA SER A 120 23.56 -0.86 -9.55
C SER A 120 22.33 0.01 -9.83
N ARG A 121 21.69 -0.16 -11.00
CA ARG A 121 20.43 0.54 -11.34
C ARG A 121 19.32 0.25 -10.33
N ASN A 122 19.23 -0.98 -9.84
CA ASN A 122 18.22 -1.38 -8.87
C ASN A 122 18.51 -0.75 -7.51
N THR A 123 19.76 -0.80 -7.05
CA THR A 123 20.19 -0.16 -5.79
C THR A 123 19.92 1.34 -5.81
N PHE A 124 20.22 2.01 -6.92
CA PHE A 124 19.95 3.43 -7.09
C PHE A 124 18.44 3.74 -7.09
N ARG A 125 17.61 2.92 -7.75
CA ARG A 125 16.15 3.07 -7.70
C ARG A 125 15.60 2.85 -6.28
N SER A 126 16.06 1.81 -5.58
CA SER A 126 15.66 1.55 -4.19
C SER A 126 16.08 2.68 -3.25
N MET A 127 17.27 3.26 -3.47
CA MET A 127 17.72 4.45 -2.75
C MET A 127 16.75 5.63 -2.96
N LEU A 128 16.38 5.94 -4.21
CA LEU A 128 15.45 7.02 -4.50
C LEU A 128 14.05 6.83 -3.88
N MET A 129 13.65 5.58 -3.60
CA MET A 129 12.35 5.26 -2.98
C MET A 129 12.39 5.22 -1.45
N ASN A 130 13.58 5.27 -0.86
CA ASN A 130 13.74 5.11 0.57
C ASN A 130 13.28 6.36 1.32
N LYS A 131 12.22 6.21 2.11
CA LYS A 131 11.60 7.30 2.88
C LYS A 131 12.47 7.82 4.04
N VAL A 132 13.55 7.11 4.38
CA VAL A 132 14.55 7.61 5.35
C VAL A 132 15.17 8.94 4.89
N TYR A 133 15.29 9.20 3.58
CA TYR A 133 15.85 10.47 3.10
C TYR A 133 14.99 11.72 3.37
N VAL A 134 13.72 11.50 3.71
CA VAL A 134 12.76 12.50 4.16
C VAL A 134 12.35 12.24 5.61
N ASP A 135 13.31 11.79 6.42
CA ASP A 135 13.19 11.50 7.86
C ASP A 135 12.13 10.46 8.29
N TYR A 136 11.43 9.78 7.39
CA TYR A 136 10.43 8.80 7.80
C TYR A 136 11.02 7.41 8.08
N VAL A 137 10.63 6.84 9.22
CA VAL A 137 10.87 5.42 9.56
C VAL A 137 9.60 4.62 9.26
N VAL A 138 9.70 3.69 8.31
CA VAL A 138 8.58 2.82 7.91
C VAL A 138 8.87 1.39 8.33
N SER A 139 8.14 0.90 9.33
CA SER A 139 8.24 -0.47 9.84
C SER A 139 6.97 -0.85 10.60
N PHE A 140 6.69 -2.14 10.77
CA PHE A 140 5.53 -2.63 11.55
C PHE A 140 4.19 -1.97 11.17
N ALA A 141 3.97 -1.78 9.85
CA ALA A 141 2.81 -1.08 9.28
C ALA A 141 2.60 0.36 9.78
N ARG A 142 3.63 0.98 10.36
CA ARG A 142 3.65 2.35 10.85
C ARG A 142 4.63 3.18 10.02
N ALA A 143 4.32 4.46 9.86
CA ALA A 143 5.22 5.45 9.30
C ALA A 143 5.30 6.61 10.29
N VAL A 144 6.46 6.77 10.90
CA VAL A 144 6.70 7.75 11.97
C VAL A 144 7.82 8.69 11.53
N ARG A 145 7.73 9.97 11.91
CA ARG A 145 8.81 10.94 11.70
C ARG A 145 9.99 10.56 12.59
N GLY A 146 11.16 10.48 11.97
CA GLY A 146 12.41 10.11 12.60
C GLY A 146 12.98 11.24 13.45
N ASP A 147 13.88 10.88 14.36
CA ASP A 147 14.61 11.84 15.20
C ASP A 147 15.88 12.39 14.53
N PHE A 148 16.11 12.08 13.25
CA PHE A 148 17.32 12.40 12.50
C PHE A 148 17.07 13.38 11.36
N ASP A 149 18.14 14.03 10.89
CA ASP A 149 18.02 15.08 9.88
C ASP A 149 17.72 14.51 8.47
N PRO A 150 16.73 15.06 7.75
CA PRO A 150 16.44 14.66 6.38
C PRO A 150 17.53 15.15 5.42
N ILE A 151 17.88 14.32 4.43
CA ILE A 151 18.81 14.72 3.36
C ILE A 151 18.07 15.53 2.28
N VAL A 152 16.80 15.24 2.05
CA VAL A 152 15.97 15.84 1.00
C VAL A 152 14.66 16.35 1.63
N SER A 153 14.08 17.42 1.08
CA SER A 153 12.75 17.87 1.51
C SER A 153 11.64 16.94 1.03
N ASP A 154 10.53 16.89 1.77
CA ASP A 154 9.33 16.11 1.41
C ASP A 154 8.89 16.40 -0.04
N ASP A 155 8.83 17.69 -0.41
CA ASP A 155 8.36 18.12 -1.71
C ASP A 155 9.20 17.55 -2.87
N VAL A 156 10.53 17.62 -2.77
CA VAL A 156 11.44 17.10 -3.80
C VAL A 156 11.28 15.58 -3.89
N PHE A 157 11.22 14.89 -2.75
CA PHE A 157 11.08 13.45 -2.70
C PHE A 157 9.79 12.97 -3.35
N TYR A 158 8.64 13.55 -2.99
CA TYR A 158 7.34 13.13 -3.53
C TYR A 158 7.20 13.47 -5.02
N ARG A 159 7.74 14.60 -5.51
CA ARG A 159 7.80 14.87 -6.96
C ARG A 159 8.59 13.81 -7.72
N VAL A 160 9.72 13.36 -7.15
CA VAL A 160 10.52 12.27 -7.71
C VAL A 160 9.76 10.95 -7.69
N GLN A 161 9.05 10.61 -6.60
CA GLN A 161 8.24 9.39 -6.53
C GLN A 161 7.18 9.36 -7.63
N SER A 162 6.46 10.47 -7.86
CA SER A 162 5.47 10.57 -8.93
C SER A 162 6.10 10.29 -10.31
N LYS A 163 7.31 10.80 -10.58
CA LYS A 163 8.03 10.55 -11.85
C LYS A 163 8.48 9.08 -11.98
N LEU A 164 8.94 8.47 -10.89
CA LEU A 164 9.36 7.08 -10.86
C LEU A 164 8.19 6.09 -10.99
N HIS A 165 7.03 6.45 -10.43
CA HIS A 165 5.81 5.64 -10.47
C HIS A 165 5.07 5.79 -11.81
N ARG A 166 4.92 7.02 -12.34
CA ARG A 166 4.32 7.28 -13.66
C ARG A 166 4.97 6.45 -14.76
N LYS A 167 6.30 6.30 -14.73
CA LYS A 167 7.02 5.45 -15.70
C LYS A 167 6.62 3.98 -15.56
N TRP A 168 6.58 3.44 -14.34
CA TRP A 168 6.22 2.03 -14.11
C TRP A 168 4.77 1.74 -14.54
N VAL A 169 3.82 2.59 -14.14
CA VAL A 169 2.40 2.47 -14.53
C VAL A 169 2.27 2.47 -16.05
N ARG A 170 2.95 3.41 -16.73
CA ARG A 170 2.91 3.49 -18.19
C ARG A 170 3.50 2.24 -18.84
N ASP A 171 4.65 1.77 -18.37
CA ASP A 171 5.35 0.63 -18.95
C ASP A 171 4.54 -0.67 -18.73
N GLU A 172 3.91 -0.85 -17.56
CA GLU A 172 3.03 -1.99 -17.26
C GLU A 172 1.73 -1.93 -18.08
N ARG A 173 1.10 -0.75 -18.18
CA ARG A 173 -0.07 -0.53 -19.07
C ARG A 173 0.25 -0.91 -20.51
N ASN A 174 1.42 -0.52 -21.01
CA ASN A 174 1.86 -0.83 -22.36
C ASN A 174 2.08 -2.34 -22.55
N ARG A 175 2.71 -3.01 -21.58
CA ARG A 175 2.91 -4.47 -21.61
C ARG A 175 1.59 -5.22 -21.68
N VAL A 176 0.63 -4.89 -20.81
CA VAL A 176 -0.69 -5.53 -20.77
C VAL A 176 -1.46 -5.25 -22.08
N LYS A 177 -1.42 -4.00 -22.57
CA LYS A 177 -2.05 -3.64 -23.84
C LYS A 177 -1.47 -4.43 -25.03
N SER A 178 -0.15 -4.57 -25.10
CA SER A 178 0.50 -5.38 -26.15
C SER A 178 0.09 -6.84 -26.08
N ARG A 179 -0.07 -7.40 -24.88
CA ARG A 179 -0.55 -8.78 -24.70
C ARG A 179 -1.98 -8.97 -25.20
N ILE A 180 -2.88 -8.01 -24.92
CA ILE A 180 -4.25 -8.03 -25.44
C ILE A 180 -4.25 -8.02 -26.98
N VAL A 181 -3.45 -7.16 -27.60
CA VAL A 181 -3.34 -7.12 -29.07
C VAL A 181 -2.83 -8.45 -29.64
N PHE A 182 -1.81 -9.03 -29.01
CA PHE A 182 -1.25 -10.32 -29.42
C PHE A 182 -2.28 -11.45 -29.34
N LEU A 183 -3.01 -11.55 -28.22
CA LEU A 183 -4.06 -12.57 -28.04
C LEU A 183 -5.18 -12.42 -29.07
N LYS A 184 -5.55 -11.18 -29.43
CA LYS A 184 -6.55 -10.93 -30.48
C LYS A 184 -6.08 -11.40 -31.85
N GLN A 185 -4.83 -11.11 -32.20
CA GLN A 185 -4.24 -11.59 -33.46
C GLN A 185 -4.15 -13.11 -33.50
N GLU A 186 -3.74 -13.75 -32.40
CA GLU A 186 -3.69 -15.20 -32.31
C GLU A 186 -5.08 -15.84 -32.49
N ASN A 187 -6.10 -15.28 -31.85
CA ASN A 187 -7.49 -15.69 -32.06
C ASN A 187 -7.94 -15.55 -33.52
N GLU A 188 -7.63 -14.43 -34.18
CA GLU A 188 -7.93 -14.24 -35.60
C GLU A 188 -7.27 -15.32 -36.47
N THR A 189 -6.01 -15.70 -36.18
CA THR A 189 -5.33 -16.77 -36.93
C THR A 189 -5.96 -18.15 -36.70
N ILE A 190 -6.43 -18.43 -35.49
CA ILE A 190 -7.12 -19.69 -35.16
C ILE A 190 -8.45 -19.76 -35.89
N ILE A 191 -9.21 -18.67 -35.93
CA ILE A 191 -10.46 -18.57 -36.69
C ILE A 191 -10.21 -18.81 -38.18
N GLN A 192 -9.19 -18.18 -38.76
CA GLN A 192 -8.80 -18.41 -40.16
C GLN A 192 -8.44 -19.89 -40.42
N LYS A 193 -7.66 -20.52 -39.53
CA LYS A 193 -7.32 -21.94 -39.65
C LYS A 193 -8.54 -22.87 -39.50
N SER A 194 -9.51 -22.48 -38.68
CA SER A 194 -10.79 -23.20 -38.52
C SER A 194 -11.66 -23.11 -39.76
N ILE A 195 -11.74 -21.94 -40.42
CA ILE A 195 -12.46 -21.76 -41.69
C ILE A 195 -11.93 -22.70 -42.79
N HIS A 196 -10.64 -23.03 -42.74
CA HIS A 196 -10.02 -24.00 -43.63
C HIS A 196 -10.23 -25.49 -43.21
N HIS A 197 -11.13 -25.74 -42.25
CA HIS A 197 -11.43 -27.06 -41.66
C HIS A 197 -10.22 -27.79 -41.06
N VAL A 198 -9.16 -27.06 -40.70
CA VAL A 198 -7.94 -27.63 -40.10
C VAL A 198 -8.15 -27.99 -38.62
N ILE A 199 -9.13 -27.36 -37.96
CA ILE A 199 -9.41 -27.51 -36.53
C ILE A 199 -10.91 -27.76 -36.33
N PRO A 200 -11.32 -28.79 -35.57
CA PRO A 200 -12.72 -29.04 -35.26
C PRO A 200 -13.37 -27.92 -34.45
N ASP A 201 -14.62 -27.57 -34.79
CA ASP A 201 -15.37 -26.44 -34.20
C ASP A 201 -15.49 -26.50 -32.67
N ALA A 202 -15.55 -27.70 -32.10
CA ALA A 202 -15.60 -27.90 -30.65
C ALA A 202 -14.33 -27.41 -29.93
N MET A 203 -13.15 -27.62 -30.52
CA MET A 203 -11.88 -27.14 -29.97
C MET A 203 -11.73 -25.62 -30.11
N VAL A 204 -12.22 -25.06 -31.22
CA VAL A 204 -12.21 -23.60 -31.46
C VAL A 204 -13.07 -22.88 -30.43
N LYS A 205 -14.24 -23.43 -30.11
CA LYS A 205 -15.12 -22.89 -29.08
C LYS A 205 -14.44 -22.87 -27.70
N GLU A 206 -13.79 -23.96 -27.30
CA GLU A 206 -13.07 -24.04 -26.02
C GLU A 206 -11.91 -23.03 -25.95
N TRP A 207 -11.15 -22.86 -27.04
CA TRP A 207 -10.05 -21.89 -27.09
C TRP A 207 -10.53 -20.44 -27.08
N LEU A 208 -11.64 -20.14 -27.74
CA LEU A 208 -12.27 -18.82 -27.71
C LEU A 208 -12.76 -18.45 -26.30
N GLU A 209 -13.39 -19.39 -25.59
CA GLU A 209 -13.83 -19.19 -24.20
C GLU A 209 -12.64 -18.92 -23.27
N LYS A 210 -11.53 -19.68 -23.40
CA LYS A 210 -10.29 -19.46 -22.64
C LYS A 210 -9.65 -18.11 -22.95
N ALA A 211 -9.55 -17.73 -24.22
CA ALA A 211 -8.96 -16.46 -24.61
C ALA A 211 -9.80 -15.25 -24.19
N SER A 212 -11.14 -15.36 -24.24
CA SER A 212 -12.06 -14.33 -23.72
C SER A 212 -11.90 -14.15 -22.21
N ALA A 213 -11.73 -15.23 -21.46
CA ALA A 213 -11.48 -15.15 -20.02
C ALA A 213 -10.13 -14.48 -19.70
N GLU A 214 -9.07 -14.80 -20.44
CA GLU A 214 -7.76 -14.12 -20.31
C GLU A 214 -7.87 -12.63 -20.66
N GLU A 215 -8.63 -12.26 -21.70
CA GLU A 215 -8.86 -10.86 -22.07
C GLU A 215 -9.55 -10.08 -20.95
N GLU A 216 -10.60 -10.64 -20.33
CA GLU A 216 -11.30 -9.99 -19.23
C GLU A 216 -10.41 -9.84 -17.97
N VAL A 217 -9.62 -10.86 -17.64
CA VAL A 217 -8.64 -10.75 -16.53
C VAL A 217 -7.62 -9.64 -16.81
N LEU A 218 -7.08 -9.57 -18.02
CA LEU A 218 -6.10 -8.54 -18.40
C LEU A 218 -6.72 -7.13 -18.42
N LYS A 219 -7.99 -6.99 -18.83
CA LYS A 219 -8.72 -5.71 -18.74
C LYS A 219 -8.92 -5.28 -17.29
N CYS A 220 -9.29 -6.21 -16.40
CA CYS A 220 -9.41 -5.94 -14.96
C CYS A 220 -8.06 -5.52 -14.36
N GLN A 221 -6.96 -6.20 -14.70
CA GLN A 221 -5.62 -5.79 -14.28
C GLN A 221 -5.25 -4.39 -14.79
N LEU A 222 -5.61 -4.06 -16.04
CA LEU A 222 -5.38 -2.75 -16.62
C LEU A 222 -6.18 -1.64 -15.91
N ALA A 223 -7.42 -1.92 -15.52
CA ALA A 223 -8.25 -1.00 -14.73
C ALA A 223 -7.61 -0.73 -13.34
N LEU A 224 -7.18 -1.78 -12.63
CA LEU A 224 -6.50 -1.63 -11.34
C LEU A 224 -5.17 -0.85 -11.43
N VAL A 225 -4.40 -1.05 -12.50
CA VAL A 225 -3.16 -0.30 -12.76
C VAL A 225 -3.48 1.17 -13.12
N ALA A 226 -4.63 1.45 -13.72
CA ALA A 226 -5.09 2.83 -13.95
C ALA A 226 -5.52 3.52 -12.63
N ASP A 227 -6.20 2.80 -11.73
CA ASP A 227 -6.68 3.32 -10.45
C ASP A 227 -5.55 3.57 -9.44
N SER A 228 -4.53 2.71 -9.41
CA SER A 228 -3.31 2.97 -8.60
C SER A 228 -2.51 4.19 -9.07
N ALA A 229 -2.83 4.70 -10.25
CA ALA A 229 -2.23 5.86 -10.88
C ALA A 229 -3.21 7.04 -10.97
N LEU A 230 -4.19 7.14 -10.06
CA LEU A 230 -5.04 8.32 -9.89
C LEU A 230 -4.16 9.57 -9.99
N ASP A 231 -4.24 10.22 -11.14
CA ASP A 231 -3.44 11.39 -11.42
C ASP A 231 -4.00 12.46 -10.49
N THR A 232 -3.29 12.70 -9.37
CA THR A 232 -3.67 13.69 -8.38
C THR A 232 -4.16 14.99 -9.03
N PRO A 233 -3.55 15.55 -10.10
CA PRO A 233 -4.09 16.75 -10.74
C PRO A 233 -5.45 16.57 -11.43
N GLU A 234 -5.75 15.44 -12.07
CA GLU A 234 -7.01 15.24 -12.82
C GLU A 234 -8.17 14.94 -11.87
N VAL A 235 -7.90 14.16 -10.81
CA VAL A 235 -8.84 13.90 -9.72
C VAL A 235 -9.12 15.17 -8.93
N LEU A 236 -8.07 15.96 -8.63
CA LEU A 236 -8.23 17.25 -7.97
C LEU A 236 -8.98 18.23 -8.87
N LYS A 237 -8.69 18.30 -10.17
CA LYS A 237 -9.43 19.14 -11.12
C LYS A 237 -10.91 18.76 -11.14
N ARG A 238 -11.21 17.46 -11.24
CA ARG A 238 -12.59 16.98 -11.21
C ARG A 238 -13.27 17.28 -9.87
N GLY A 239 -12.54 17.12 -8.76
CA GLY A 239 -13.00 17.50 -7.42
C GLY A 239 -13.31 18.99 -7.32
N PHE A 240 -12.46 19.87 -7.87
CA PHE A 240 -12.70 21.31 -7.91
C PHE A 240 -13.86 21.70 -8.83
N GLU A 241 -14.06 21.01 -9.97
CA GLU A 241 -15.24 21.20 -10.82
C GLU A 241 -16.53 20.86 -10.06
N ILE A 242 -16.54 19.71 -9.35
CA ILE A 242 -17.68 19.29 -8.53
C ILE A 242 -17.93 20.29 -7.40
N LEU A 243 -16.87 20.71 -6.68
CA LEU A 243 -17.00 21.68 -5.59
C LEU A 243 -17.38 23.08 -6.06
N GLY A 244 -17.01 23.45 -7.29
CA GLY A 244 -17.36 24.72 -7.91
C GLY A 244 -18.85 24.82 -8.28
N ASP A 245 -19.48 23.69 -8.59
CA ASP A 245 -20.91 23.62 -8.91
C ASP A 245 -21.57 22.37 -8.29
N LEU A 246 -21.65 22.37 -6.96
CA LEU A 246 -22.30 21.31 -6.19
C LEU A 246 -23.79 21.18 -6.50
N GLY A 247 -24.45 22.29 -6.88
CA GLY A 247 -25.89 22.34 -7.12
C GLY A 247 -26.29 21.57 -8.37
N SER A 248 -25.71 21.93 -9.52
CA SER A 248 -26.00 21.25 -10.79
C SER A 248 -25.53 19.80 -10.75
N PHE A 249 -24.37 19.53 -10.12
CA PHE A 249 -23.87 18.16 -9.96
C PHE A 249 -24.80 17.29 -9.10
N TRP A 250 -25.43 17.85 -8.06
CA TRP A 250 -26.42 17.13 -7.26
C TRP A 250 -27.64 16.74 -8.10
N GLU A 251 -28.16 17.66 -8.92
CA GLU A 251 -29.34 17.41 -9.77
C GLU A 251 -29.07 16.33 -10.83
N GLU A 252 -27.89 16.32 -11.43
CA GLU A 252 -27.51 15.37 -12.49
C GLU A 252 -27.05 14.00 -11.97
N SER A 253 -26.72 13.90 -10.67
CA SER A 253 -26.13 12.67 -10.10
C SER A 253 -27.18 11.63 -9.65
N ASN A 254 -26.77 10.36 -9.68
CA ASN A 254 -27.60 9.25 -9.21
C ASN A 254 -27.68 9.19 -7.68
N LEU A 255 -28.62 8.40 -7.14
CA LEU A 255 -28.86 8.30 -5.70
C LEU A 255 -27.61 7.91 -4.89
N THR A 256 -26.81 6.98 -5.40
CA THR A 256 -25.58 6.52 -4.74
C THR A 256 -24.54 7.64 -4.66
N THR A 257 -24.33 8.36 -5.75
CA THR A 257 -23.44 9.53 -5.78
C THR A 257 -23.93 10.64 -4.86
N ARG A 258 -25.24 10.88 -4.78
CA ARG A 258 -25.85 11.84 -3.84
C ARG A 258 -25.60 11.44 -2.39
N GLN A 259 -25.73 10.16 -2.05
CA GLN A 259 -25.43 9.66 -0.70
C GLN A 259 -23.96 9.85 -0.35
N TYR A 260 -23.04 9.52 -1.25
CA TYR A 260 -21.61 9.77 -1.04
C TYR A 260 -21.28 11.25 -0.91
N LEU A 261 -21.90 12.11 -1.73
CA LEU A 261 -21.71 13.55 -1.64
C LEU A 261 -22.28 14.11 -0.33
N GLN A 262 -23.40 13.57 0.14
CA GLN A 262 -24.01 13.94 1.41
C GLN A 262 -23.15 13.50 2.59
N GLU A 263 -22.61 12.28 2.60
CA GLU A 263 -21.66 11.82 3.61
C GLU A 263 -20.36 12.63 3.58
N PHE A 264 -19.90 13.00 2.37
CA PHE A 264 -18.73 13.84 2.21
C PHE A 264 -18.96 15.23 2.81
N VAL A 265 -20.04 15.93 2.43
CA VAL A 265 -20.36 17.28 2.92
C VAL A 265 -20.77 17.27 4.41
N PHE A 266 -21.44 16.20 4.86
CA PHE A 266 -21.91 16.00 6.22
C PHE A 266 -21.41 14.67 6.82
N PRO A 267 -20.14 14.58 7.24
CA PRO A 267 -19.56 13.32 7.76
C PRO A 267 -20.25 12.78 9.03
N ARG A 268 -20.97 13.64 9.75
CA ARG A 268 -21.74 13.28 10.95
C ARG A 268 -23.23 13.08 10.68
N GLY A 269 -23.63 13.08 9.41
CA GLY A 269 -25.01 12.94 8.97
C GLY A 269 -25.88 14.17 9.22
N VAL A 270 -27.18 14.02 8.93
CA VAL A 270 -28.21 15.02 9.15
C VAL A 270 -29.02 14.61 10.39
N THR A 271 -29.22 15.54 11.32
CA THR A 271 -29.99 15.28 12.54
C THR A 271 -31.44 15.71 12.35
N ALA A 272 -32.38 14.79 12.55
CA ALA A 272 -33.82 15.07 12.52
C ALA A 272 -34.40 15.00 13.94
N GLY A 273 -34.81 16.15 14.48
CA GLY A 273 -35.58 16.26 15.72
C GLY A 273 -37.07 16.41 15.45
N LYS A 274 -37.91 16.17 16.48
CA LYS A 274 -39.39 16.15 16.38
C LYS A 274 -40.05 17.39 15.73
N SER A 275 -39.37 18.53 15.66
CA SER A 275 -39.87 19.72 14.96
C SER A 275 -38.79 20.52 14.21
N LYS A 276 -37.57 19.96 14.07
CA LYS A 276 -36.43 20.68 13.48
C LYS A 276 -35.55 19.72 12.70
N PHE A 277 -35.36 20.01 11.41
CA PHE A 277 -34.29 19.45 10.61
C PHE A 277 -33.06 20.34 10.80
N GLY A 278 -31.92 19.73 11.12
CA GLY A 278 -30.69 20.47 11.35
C GLY A 278 -29.46 19.68 10.92
N THR A 279 -28.45 20.40 10.48
CA THR A 279 -27.09 19.86 10.28
C THR A 279 -26.24 20.30 11.46
N VAL A 280 -25.32 19.44 11.91
CA VAL A 280 -24.36 19.80 12.96
C VAL A 280 -23.55 21.03 12.49
N PRO A 281 -23.17 22.01 13.35
CA PRO A 281 -22.68 23.33 12.92
C PRO A 281 -21.34 23.35 12.16
N ARG A 282 -20.72 22.19 11.91
CA ARG A 282 -19.43 22.05 11.23
C ARG A 282 -19.58 21.18 9.99
N VAL A 283 -20.12 21.80 8.94
CA VAL A 283 -19.99 21.34 7.54
C VAL A 283 -18.56 21.68 7.08
N LEU A 284 -17.97 20.87 6.19
CA LEU A 284 -16.61 21.04 5.65
C LEU A 284 -16.17 22.52 5.59
N GLN A 285 -15.23 22.92 6.46
CA GLN A 285 -14.67 24.27 6.45
C GLN A 285 -13.60 24.35 5.35
N LEU A 286 -14.02 24.62 4.12
CA LEU A 286 -13.10 24.84 2.99
C LEU A 286 -12.58 26.29 2.92
N TRP A 287 -13.19 27.24 3.65
CA TRP A 287 -12.77 28.65 3.68
C TRP A 287 -12.89 29.25 5.10
N ASN A 288 -11.87 30.03 5.50
CA ASN A 288 -11.93 30.90 6.68
C ASN A 288 -13.04 31.94 6.48
N ARG A 289 -14.04 31.95 7.38
CA ARG A 289 -15.17 32.87 7.29
C ARG A 289 -14.77 34.25 7.86
N PRO A 290 -15.06 35.37 7.20
CA PRO A 290 -15.03 36.67 7.88
C PRO A 290 -16.07 36.67 9.00
N GLU A 291 -15.71 37.22 10.16
CA GLU A 291 -16.41 37.10 11.46
C GLU A 291 -17.83 37.69 11.51
N SER A 292 -18.38 38.18 10.41
CA SER A 292 -19.74 38.75 10.38
C SER A 292 -20.49 38.31 9.14
N VAL A 293 -21.14 37.16 9.22
CA VAL A 293 -22.29 36.86 8.37
C VAL A 293 -23.47 36.60 9.28
N THR A 294 -24.41 37.55 9.28
CA THR A 294 -25.72 37.40 9.91
C THR A 294 -26.34 36.09 9.47
N VAL A 295 -26.55 35.20 10.45
CA VAL A 295 -27.28 33.95 10.27
C VAL A 295 -28.65 34.31 9.71
N VAL A 296 -28.96 33.86 8.49
CA VAL A 296 -30.27 34.08 7.87
C VAL A 296 -31.34 33.50 8.81
N ALA A 297 -32.38 34.28 9.09
CA ALA A 297 -33.47 33.87 9.95
C ALA A 297 -34.12 32.57 9.44
N ALA A 298 -34.51 31.71 10.37
CA ALA A 298 -35.06 30.37 10.15
C ALA A 298 -36.50 30.39 9.58
N GLY A 299 -36.71 31.03 8.44
CA GLY A 299 -37.90 30.89 7.61
C GLY A 299 -37.59 29.94 6.47
N GLY A 300 -38.00 28.67 6.59
CA GLY A 300 -37.88 27.70 5.52
C GLY A 300 -38.73 28.08 4.31
N PHE A 301 -38.23 27.76 3.12
CA PHE A 301 -39.04 27.68 1.90
C PHE A 301 -40.07 26.57 2.07
N GLU A 302 -41.29 26.90 2.48
CA GLU A 302 -42.43 25.99 2.33
C GLU A 302 -42.89 26.03 0.86
N PRO A 303 -43.02 24.89 0.17
CA PRO A 303 -43.80 24.85 -1.06
C PRO A 303 -45.27 25.03 -0.69
N SER A 304 -45.90 26.04 -1.27
CA SER A 304 -47.33 26.34 -1.12
C SER A 304 -48.16 25.14 -1.60
N THR A 305 -48.65 24.34 -0.67
CA THR A 305 -49.69 23.34 -0.95
C THR A 305 -51.02 24.07 -1.08
N LEU A 306 -51.40 24.37 -2.33
CA LEU A 306 -52.77 24.76 -2.67
C LEU A 306 -53.71 23.63 -2.24
N ARG A 307 -54.57 23.93 -1.26
CA ARG A 307 -55.75 23.11 -0.96
C ARG A 307 -56.82 23.41 -2.00
N VAL A 308 -57.31 22.36 -2.67
CA VAL A 308 -58.67 22.27 -3.22
C VAL A 308 -59.39 21.20 -2.42
#